data_AF-A0A1V5F4V5-F1
#
_entry.id   AF-A0A1V5F4V5-F1
#
_cell.length_a   1.000
_cell.length_b   1.000
_cell.length_c   1.000
_cell.angle_alpha   90.00
_cell.angle_beta   90.00
_cell.angle_gamma   90.00
#
_symmetry.space_group_name_H-M   'P 1'
#
loop_
_entity.id
_entity.type
_entity.pdbx_description
1 polymer ?
#
loop_
_entity_poly.entity_id
_entity_poly.type
_entity_poly.pdbx_seq_one_letter_code
_entity_poly.pdbx_strand_id
1 'polypeptide(L)'
;MHTWFECKIKYEKVIEEGKTLTVNETYLIDALSFTEAEKRIIQEMEPYISGDFLVANIRRARINEIFAHDGGDRWYRCKVFFISLDEEKSVEKRTAVTMLVQATSVKEAIEVLTSEMKNSLVDYELVSVSETPIMEVYPYVAEEKKVVQETSNFQ
;
A
#
# COMPACT_ATOMS: atom_id res chain seq x y z
N MET A 1 -10.19 10.45 -3.46
CA MET A 1 -10.64 9.04 -3.39
C MET A 1 -9.54 8.21 -4.02
N HIS A 2 -8.88 7.37 -3.23
CA HIS A 2 -7.77 6.53 -3.71
C HIS A 2 -8.30 5.28 -4.39
N THR A 3 -7.61 4.80 -5.41
CA THR A 3 -7.90 3.51 -6.05
C THR A 3 -6.60 2.72 -6.13
N TRP A 4 -6.44 1.81 -5.18
CA TRP A 4 -5.21 1.06 -5.00
C TRP A 4 -5.13 -0.17 -5.91
N PHE A 5 -3.96 -0.40 -6.47
CA PHE A 5 -3.61 -1.56 -7.27
C PHE A 5 -2.38 -2.24 -6.68
N GLU A 6 -2.49 -3.52 -6.35
CA GLU A 6 -1.31 -4.34 -6.06
C GLU A 6 -0.70 -4.77 -7.41
N CYS A 7 0.51 -4.27 -7.68
CA CYS A 7 1.30 -4.57 -8.86
C CYS A 7 2.43 -5.53 -8.48
N LYS A 8 2.53 -6.67 -9.16
CA LYS A 8 3.60 -7.64 -8.94
C LYS A 8 4.65 -7.52 -10.03
N ILE A 9 5.89 -7.27 -9.65
CA ILE A 9 7.03 -7.19 -10.55
C ILE A 9 7.87 -8.46 -10.43
N LYS A 10 8.36 -8.94 -11.57
CA LYS A 10 9.27 -10.09 -11.68
C LYS A 10 10.47 -9.70 -12.52
N TYR A 11 11.67 -9.93 -12.01
CA TYR A 11 12.93 -9.67 -12.71
C TYR A 11 14.00 -10.69 -12.30
N GLU A 12 15.07 -10.76 -13.08
CA GLU A 12 16.24 -11.59 -12.75
C GLU A 12 17.34 -10.72 -12.18
N LYS A 13 17.86 -11.11 -11.02
CA LYS A 13 19.03 -10.49 -10.40
C LYS A 13 20.21 -11.43 -10.54
N VAL A 14 21.30 -10.96 -11.15
CA VAL A 14 22.56 -11.71 -11.16
C VAL A 14 23.12 -11.71 -9.75
N ILE A 15 23.30 -12.90 -9.18
CA ILE A 15 24.01 -13.08 -7.92
C ILE A 15 25.46 -13.52 -8.20
N GLU A 16 26.33 -13.36 -7.22
CA GLU A 16 27.72 -13.82 -7.30
C GLU A 16 27.76 -15.31 -7.70
N GLU A 17 28.82 -15.71 -8.42
CA GLU A 17 28.98 -16.99 -9.14
C GLU A 17 28.22 -17.15 -10.48
N GLY A 18 27.65 -16.09 -11.05
CA GLY A 18 27.02 -16.15 -12.38
C GLY A 18 25.68 -16.89 -12.42
N LYS A 19 25.08 -17.14 -11.26
CA LYS A 19 23.70 -17.64 -11.13
C LYS A 19 22.73 -16.47 -11.21
N THR A 20 21.59 -16.66 -11.88
CA THR A 20 20.49 -15.69 -11.86
C THR A 20 19.44 -16.12 -10.85
N LEU A 21 18.98 -15.18 -10.02
CA LEU A 21 17.88 -15.38 -9.09
C LEU A 21 16.65 -14.64 -9.60
N THR A 22 15.55 -15.36 -9.77
CA THR A 22 14.25 -14.74 -10.05
C THR A 22 13.70 -14.08 -8.80
N VAL A 23 13.52 -12.76 -8.85
CA VAL A 23 12.92 -11.96 -7.77
C VAL A 23 11.46 -11.68 -8.09
N ASN A 24 10.61 -11.68 -7.05
CA ASN A 24 9.19 -11.35 -7.15
C ASN A 24 8.82 -10.36 -6.04
N GLU A 25 8.45 -9.15 -6.41
CA GLU A 25 8.12 -8.08 -5.47
C GLU A 25 6.69 -7.60 -5.73
N THR A 26 6.00 -7.18 -4.67
CA THR A 26 4.65 -6.61 -4.76
C THR A 26 4.68 -5.18 -4.28
N TYR A 27 4.05 -4.29 -5.02
CA TYR A 27 3.97 -2.86 -4.75
C TYR A 27 2.52 -2.41 -4.77
N LEU A 28 2.18 -1.42 -3.94
CA LEU A 28 0.83 -0.85 -3.93
C LEU A 28 0.83 0.51 -4.62
N ILE A 29 0.11 0.64 -5.72
CA ILE A 29 0.07 1.84 -6.55
C ILE A 29 -1.31 2.46 -6.48
N ASP A 30 -1.41 3.73 -6.12
CA ASP A 30 -2.64 4.49 -6.30
C ASP A 30 -2.75 4.95 -7.76
N ALA A 31 -3.81 4.61 -8.46
CA ALA A 31 -3.98 5.02 -9.86
C ALA A 31 -5.47 5.09 -10.22
N LEU A 32 -5.83 5.72 -11.34
CA LEU A 32 -7.23 5.79 -11.77
C LEU A 32 -7.65 4.54 -12.56
N SER A 33 -6.69 3.84 -13.17
CA SER A 33 -6.95 2.68 -14.04
C SER A 33 -5.82 1.65 -14.01
N PHE A 34 -6.08 0.45 -14.54
CA PHE A 34 -5.06 -0.59 -14.68
C PHE A 34 -3.90 -0.16 -15.58
N THR A 35 -4.20 0.51 -16.70
CA THR A 35 -3.19 1.02 -17.64
C THR A 35 -2.29 2.06 -16.97
N GLU A 36 -2.89 2.93 -16.15
CA GLU A 36 -2.10 3.92 -15.40
C GLU A 36 -1.27 3.26 -14.29
N ALA A 37 -1.83 2.28 -13.57
CA ALA A 37 -1.10 1.53 -12.56
C ALA A 37 0.13 0.84 -13.18
N GLU A 38 -0.03 0.20 -14.35
CA GLU A 38 1.06 -0.42 -15.11
C GLU A 38 2.13 0.59 -15.50
N LYS A 39 1.73 1.71 -16.13
CA LYS A 39 2.65 2.77 -16.52
C LYS A 39 3.44 3.29 -15.32
N ARG A 40 2.77 3.51 -14.19
CA ARG A 40 3.41 4.07 -13.00
C ARG A 40 4.37 3.09 -12.35
N ILE A 41 3.99 1.83 -12.16
CA ILE A 41 4.94 0.87 -11.57
C ILE A 41 6.18 0.71 -12.45
N ILE A 42 6.04 0.74 -13.79
CA ILE A 42 7.20 0.72 -14.68
C ILE A 42 8.14 1.90 -14.40
N GLN A 43 7.59 3.12 -14.32
CA GLN A 43 8.37 4.33 -14.04
C GLN A 43 9.04 4.31 -12.66
N GLU A 44 8.35 3.81 -11.63
CA GLU A 44 8.94 3.71 -10.29
C GLU A 44 10.06 2.66 -10.23
N MET A 45 10.01 1.61 -11.05
CA MET A 45 11.01 0.52 -11.04
C MET A 45 12.23 0.78 -11.93
N GLU A 46 12.09 1.59 -12.98
CA GLU A 46 13.17 1.93 -13.93
C GLU A 46 14.51 2.31 -13.25
N PRO A 47 14.55 3.10 -12.17
CA PRO A 47 15.81 3.46 -11.52
C PRO A 47 16.49 2.31 -10.76
N TYR A 48 15.73 1.27 -10.39
CA TYR A 48 16.20 0.24 -9.46
C TYR A 48 16.53 -1.09 -10.15
N ILE A 49 15.92 -1.38 -11.30
CA ILE A 49 16.13 -2.63 -12.02
C ILE A 49 17.00 -2.38 -13.25
N SER A 50 18.23 -2.90 -13.21
CA SER A 50 19.09 -2.96 -14.39
C SER A 50 18.68 -4.14 -15.28
N GLY A 51 18.16 -3.87 -16.47
CA GLY A 51 17.72 -4.88 -17.44
C GLY A 51 16.19 -5.02 -17.52
N ASP A 52 15.74 -6.09 -18.18
CA ASP A 52 14.31 -6.30 -18.41
C ASP A 52 13.60 -6.79 -17.14
N PHE A 53 12.40 -6.26 -16.91
CA PHE A 53 11.46 -6.78 -15.91
C PHE A 53 10.07 -6.94 -16.51
N LEU A 54 9.25 -7.73 -15.82
CA LEU A 54 7.87 -7.99 -16.20
C LEU A 54 6.93 -7.52 -15.10
N VAL A 55 5.89 -6.79 -15.49
CA VAL A 55 4.69 -6.60 -14.65
C VAL A 55 3.86 -7.89 -14.72
N ALA A 56 4.07 -8.78 -13.76
CA ALA A 56 3.52 -10.14 -13.77
C ALA A 56 2.03 -10.19 -13.37
N ASN A 57 1.55 -9.21 -12.61
CA ASN A 57 0.14 -9.12 -12.20
C ASN A 57 -0.22 -7.69 -11.80
N ILE A 58 -1.44 -7.27 -12.08
CA ILE A 58 -2.04 -6.05 -11.53
C ILE A 58 -3.45 -6.39 -11.06
N ARG A 59 -3.75 -6.14 -9.79
CA ARG A 59 -5.09 -6.34 -9.21
C ARG A 59 -5.54 -5.15 -8.40
N ARG A 60 -6.84 -4.83 -8.44
CA ARG A 60 -7.43 -3.85 -7.53
C ARG A 60 -7.34 -4.36 -6.09
N ALA A 61 -6.85 -3.51 -5.19
CA ALA A 61 -6.77 -3.77 -3.77
C ALA A 61 -7.87 -2.98 -3.05
N ARG A 62 -8.62 -3.67 -2.17
CA ARG A 62 -9.57 -3.01 -1.28
C ARG A 62 -8.84 -2.57 -0.02
N ILE A 63 -8.26 -1.39 -0.08
CA ILE A 63 -7.61 -0.71 1.05
C ILE A 63 -8.32 0.62 1.21
N ASN A 64 -8.90 0.81 2.40
CA ASN A 64 -9.69 1.98 2.73
C ASN A 64 -8.83 3.11 3.29
N GLU A 65 -7.79 2.76 4.04
CA GLU A 65 -6.91 3.72 4.71
C GLU A 65 -5.47 3.18 4.80
N ILE A 66 -4.48 4.07 4.80
CA ILE A 66 -3.08 3.72 4.94
C ILE A 66 -2.46 4.55 6.07
N PHE A 67 -1.87 3.87 7.05
CA PHE A 67 -1.12 4.47 8.15
C PHE A 67 0.36 4.20 7.93
N ALA A 68 1.05 5.15 7.29
CA ALA A 68 2.50 5.12 7.15
C ALA A 68 3.16 5.46 8.51
N HIS A 69 4.30 4.83 8.78
CA HIS A 69 5.02 4.99 10.02
C HIS A 69 6.52 4.94 9.74
N ASP A 70 7.20 6.06 9.98
CA ASP A 70 8.63 6.22 9.65
C ASP A 70 9.54 5.19 10.32
N GLY A 71 9.11 4.59 11.43
CA GLY A 71 9.84 3.52 12.12
C GLY A 71 9.64 2.12 11.54
N GLY A 72 8.68 1.92 10.64
CA GLY A 72 8.28 0.61 10.13
C GLY A 72 8.93 0.23 8.80
N ASP A 73 9.30 -1.03 8.64
CA ASP A 73 9.92 -1.59 7.43
C ASP A 73 8.99 -2.55 6.66
N ARG A 74 7.83 -2.87 7.22
CA ARG A 74 6.88 -3.84 6.67
C ARG A 74 5.45 -3.31 6.71
N TRP A 75 4.64 -3.80 5.77
CA TRP A 75 3.23 -3.44 5.66
C TRP A 75 2.32 -4.56 6.17
N TYR A 76 1.46 -4.22 7.12
CA TYR A 76 0.48 -5.12 7.73
C TYR A 76 -0.94 -4.76 7.27
N ARG A 77 -1.69 -5.76 6.82
CA ARG A 77 -3.12 -5.61 6.53
C ARG A 77 -3.91 -5.81 7.81
N CYS A 78 -4.57 -4.77 8.26
CA CYS A 78 -5.45 -4.75 9.41
C CYS A 78 -6.91 -4.72 8.93
N LYS A 79 -7.71 -5.71 9.32
CA LYS A 79 -9.15 -5.69 9.07
C LYS A 79 -9.86 -5.30 10.36
N VAL A 80 -10.72 -4.30 10.28
CA VAL A 80 -11.58 -3.87 11.38
C VAL A 80 -13.05 -3.92 10.97
N PHE A 81 -13.93 -4.05 11.95
CA PHE A 81 -15.35 -3.75 11.79
C PHE A 81 -15.65 -2.43 12.46
N PHE A 82 -16.18 -1.47 11.71
CA PHE A 82 -16.84 -0.31 12.31
C PHE A 82 -18.24 -0.72 12.77
N ILE A 83 -18.55 -0.39 14.02
CA ILE A 83 -19.80 -0.72 14.68
C ILE A 83 -20.66 0.55 14.70
N SER A 84 -21.90 0.39 14.27
CA SER A 84 -22.91 1.45 14.28
C SER A 84 -24.26 0.84 14.61
N LEU A 85 -25.18 1.62 15.18
CA LEU A 85 -26.55 1.17 15.40
C LEU A 85 -27.39 1.46 14.15
N ASP A 86 -28.13 0.47 13.66
CA ASP A 86 -29.18 0.69 12.68
C ASP A 86 -30.46 1.09 13.43
N GLU A 87 -30.81 2.39 13.40
CA GLU A 87 -31.95 2.94 14.15
C GLU A 87 -33.30 2.35 13.72
N GLU A 88 -33.44 1.91 12.47
CA GLU A 88 -34.68 1.31 11.98
C GLU A 88 -34.87 -0.12 12.50
N LYS A 89 -33.76 -0.85 12.69
CA LYS A 89 -33.79 -2.27 13.03
C LYS A 89 -33.43 -2.56 14.48
N SER A 90 -32.90 -1.57 15.21
CA SER A 90 -32.34 -1.77 16.55
C SER A 90 -31.31 -2.91 16.62
N VAL A 91 -30.55 -3.10 15.53
CA VAL A 91 -29.50 -4.13 15.40
C VAL A 91 -28.17 -3.44 15.13
N GLU A 92 -27.08 -4.00 15.66
CA GLU A 92 -25.73 -3.55 15.35
C GLU A 92 -25.36 -3.84 13.89
N LYS A 93 -24.96 -2.80 13.17
CA LYS A 93 -24.41 -2.90 11.83
C LYS A 93 -22.89 -2.86 11.90
N ARG A 94 -22.27 -3.91 11.35
CA ARG A 94 -20.81 -4.04 11.22
C ARG A 94 -20.38 -3.78 9.79
N THR A 95 -19.51 -2.79 9.59
CA THR A 95 -18.94 -2.46 8.28
C THR A 95 -17.48 -2.85 8.24
N ALA A 96 -17.11 -3.77 7.33
CA ALA A 96 -15.73 -4.22 7.16
C ALA A 96 -14.88 -3.15 6.48
N VAL A 97 -13.78 -2.79 7.13
CA VAL A 97 -12.80 -1.83 6.63
C VAL A 97 -11.42 -2.48 6.67
N THR A 98 -10.64 -2.30 5.60
CA THR A 98 -9.27 -2.78 5.51
C THR A 98 -8.31 -1.60 5.53
N MET A 99 -7.41 -1.61 6.49
CA MET A 99 -6.38 -0.60 6.69
C MET A 99 -5.01 -1.24 6.44
N LEU A 100 -4.10 -0.49 5.86
CA LEU A 100 -2.71 -0.92 5.68
C LEU A 100 -1.82 -0.11 6.61
N VAL A 101 -1.04 -0.78 7.46
CA VAL A 101 -0.26 -0.14 8.52
C VAL A 101 1.20 -0.50 8.35
N GLN A 102 2.07 0.50 8.31
CA GLN A 102 3.51 0.30 8.29
C GLN A 102 4.00 0.08 9.73
N ALA A 103 4.80 -0.96 9.95
CA ALA A 103 5.37 -1.31 11.26
C ALA A 103 6.54 -2.30 11.10
N THR A 104 7.24 -2.60 12.19
CA THR A 104 8.31 -3.62 12.23
C THR A 104 7.82 -4.98 12.73
N SER A 105 6.63 -5.03 13.31
CA SER A 105 6.03 -6.26 13.84
C SER A 105 4.51 -6.17 13.90
N VAL A 106 3.85 -7.32 14.01
CA VAL A 106 2.39 -7.39 14.23
C VAL A 106 1.97 -6.63 15.49
N LYS A 107 2.78 -6.68 16.56
CA LYS A 107 2.48 -5.99 17.81
C LYS A 107 2.47 -4.47 17.60
N GLU A 108 3.51 -3.94 16.97
CA GLU A 108 3.59 -2.52 16.67
C GLU A 108 2.50 -2.08 15.68
N ALA A 109 2.16 -2.90 14.69
CA ALA A 109 1.04 -2.60 13.78
C ALA A 109 -0.28 -2.41 14.53
N ILE A 110 -0.54 -3.21 15.58
CA ILE A 110 -1.71 -3.05 16.45
C ILE A 110 -1.62 -1.75 17.25
N GLU A 111 -0.44 -1.41 17.78
CA GLU A 111 -0.22 -0.18 18.55
C GLU A 111 -0.41 1.07 17.70
N VAL A 112 0.19 1.12 16.50
CA VAL A 112 0.02 2.21 15.52
C VAL A 112 -1.44 2.33 15.14
N LEU A 113 -2.09 1.23 14.72
CA LEU A 113 -3.51 1.23 14.38
C LEU A 113 -4.37 1.78 15.53
N THR A 114 -4.16 1.29 16.74
CA THR A 114 -4.94 1.73 17.91
C THR A 114 -4.69 3.20 18.19
N SER A 115 -3.47 3.70 18.01
CA SER A 115 -3.14 5.11 18.19
C SER A 115 -3.86 6.00 17.17
N GLU A 116 -3.82 5.64 15.89
CA GLU A 116 -4.52 6.37 14.83
C GLU A 116 -6.05 6.37 15.05
N MET A 117 -6.58 5.22 15.44
CA MET A 117 -8.01 5.03 15.65
C MET A 117 -8.56 5.69 16.92
N LYS A 118 -7.72 6.06 17.91
CA LYS A 118 -8.18 6.80 19.09
C LYS A 118 -8.81 8.15 18.74
N ASN A 119 -8.41 8.74 17.62
CA ASN A 119 -8.97 10.00 17.14
C ASN A 119 -10.28 9.81 16.36
N SER A 120 -10.65 8.57 16.04
CA SER A 120 -11.92 8.25 15.40
C SER A 120 -13.07 8.32 16.40
N LEU A 121 -14.17 8.94 16.00
CA LEU A 121 -15.43 8.95 16.76
C LEU A 121 -16.25 7.67 16.57
N VAL A 122 -15.73 6.70 15.79
CA VAL A 122 -16.43 5.49 15.39
C VAL A 122 -15.92 4.30 16.21
N ASP A 123 -16.84 3.61 16.88
CA ASP A 123 -16.55 2.35 17.56
C ASP A 123 -16.08 1.29 16.56
N TYR A 124 -15.06 0.53 16.93
CA TYR A 124 -14.53 -0.51 16.06
C TYR A 124 -14.08 -1.75 16.81
N GLU A 125 -14.08 -2.88 16.09
CA GLU A 125 -13.52 -4.15 16.54
C GLU A 125 -12.39 -4.57 15.58
N LEU A 126 -11.21 -4.88 16.13
CA LEU A 126 -10.11 -5.44 15.35
C LEU A 126 -10.39 -6.91 15.03
N VAL A 127 -10.42 -7.25 13.75
CA VAL A 127 -10.76 -8.60 13.26
C VAL A 127 -9.52 -9.43 12.99
N SER A 128 -8.52 -8.85 12.33
CA SER A 128 -7.29 -9.57 11.98
C SER A 128 -6.15 -8.62 11.63
N VAL A 129 -4.92 -9.05 11.89
CA VAL A 129 -3.69 -8.39 11.43
C VAL A 129 -2.80 -9.44 10.77
N SER A 130 -2.30 -9.15 9.57
CA SER A 130 -1.42 -10.05 8.83
C SER A 130 -0.36 -9.27 8.06
N GLU A 131 0.88 -9.72 8.10
CA GLU A 131 1.94 -9.18 7.24
C GLU A 131 1.58 -9.36 5.76
N THR A 132 1.94 -8.40 4.93
CA THR A 132 1.72 -8.43 3.48
C THR A 132 3.04 -8.55 2.74
N PRO A 133 3.05 -9.05 1.49
CA PRO A 133 4.25 -9.03 0.65
C PRO A 133 4.50 -7.67 0.00
N ILE A 134 3.78 -6.61 0.42
CA ILE A 134 3.92 -5.27 -0.15
C ILE A 134 5.25 -4.69 0.34
N MET A 135 6.12 -4.37 -0.61
CA MET A 135 7.43 -3.78 -0.37
C MET A 135 7.32 -2.28 -0.15
N GLU A 136 6.53 -1.60 -0.98
CA GLU A 136 6.35 -0.15 -0.90
C GLU A 136 4.96 0.27 -1.42
N VAL A 137 4.48 1.40 -0.92
CA VAL A 137 3.25 2.09 -1.33
C VAL A 137 3.63 3.37 -2.09
N TYR A 138 3.09 3.54 -3.29
CA TYR A 138 3.25 4.73 -4.12
C TYR A 138 1.90 5.46 -4.24
N PRO A 139 1.65 6.48 -3.39
CA PRO A 139 0.43 7.31 -3.45
C PRO A 139 0.31 8.07 -4.76
N TYR A 140 -0.89 8.57 -5.08
CA TYR A 140 -1.08 9.32 -6.31
C TYR A 140 -0.30 10.63 -6.31
N VAL A 141 0.52 10.82 -7.35
CA VAL A 141 1.22 12.08 -7.60
C VAL A 141 0.52 12.75 -8.77
N ALA A 142 -0.26 13.81 -8.48
CA ALA A 142 -0.78 14.66 -9.54
C ALA A 142 0.38 15.30 -10.30
N GLU A 143 0.33 15.28 -11.64
CA GLU A 143 1.40 15.74 -12.54
C GLU A 143 1.86 17.19 -12.26
N GLU A 144 1.02 18.02 -11.63
CA GLU A 144 1.34 19.40 -11.24
C GLU A 144 2.54 19.50 -10.26
N LYS A 145 2.84 18.47 -9.47
CA LYS A 145 3.95 18.50 -8.51
C LYS A 145 5.33 18.26 -9.14
N LYS A 146 5.42 17.63 -10.32
CA LYS A 146 6.73 17.40 -10.98
C LYS A 146 7.33 18.68 -11.57
N VAL A 147 6.49 19.60 -12.04
CA VAL A 147 6.93 20.87 -12.66
C VAL A 147 7.57 21.83 -11.64
N VAL A 148 7.19 21.76 -10.35
CA VAL A 148 7.69 22.68 -9.32
C VAL A 148 9.11 22.31 -8.85
N GLN A 149 9.49 21.02 -8.89
CA GLN A 149 10.82 20.58 -8.47
C GLN A 149 11.90 20.81 -9.54
N GLU A 150 11.56 20.72 -10.82
CA GLU A 150 12.53 21.02 -11.89
C GLU A 150 12.82 22.53 -12.02
N THR A 151 11.86 23.39 -11.68
CA THR A 151 12.02 24.85 -11.77
C THR A 151 12.73 25.49 -10.57
N SER A 152 12.81 24.79 -9.43
CA SER A 152 13.50 25.27 -8.22
C SER A 152 15.01 24.95 -8.20
N ASN A 153 15.51 24.16 -9.16
CA ASN A 153 16.95 23.89 -9.34
C ASN A 153 17.63 24.83 -10.36
N PHE A 154 16.95 25.90 -10.81
CA PHE A 154 17.46 26.88 -11.78
C PHE A 154 17.42 28.34 -11.27
N GLN A 155 17.62 28.56 -9.97
CA GLN A 155 17.91 29.90 -9.40
C GLN A 155 19.23 29.93 -8.65
#